data_AF-A0A9E3A9Z7-F1
#
_entry.id   AF-A0A9E3A9Z7-F1
#
_cell.length_a   1.000
_cell.length_b   1.000
_cell.length_c   1.000
_cell.angle_alpha   90.00
_cell.angle_beta   90.00
_cell.angle_gamma   90.00
#
_symmetry.space_group_name_H-M   'P 1'
#
loop_
_entity.id
_entity.type
_entity.pdbx_description
1 polymer ?
#
loop_
_entity_poly.entity_id
_entity_poly.type
_entity_poly.pdbx_seq_one_letter_code
_entity_poly.pdbx_strand_id
1 'polypeptide(L)'
;YAQSIPLLDYLIGEPIESVVLSPNQVIPVRIPSPERYAIHKLFSSQSRRSNRDKIRKDLDQAAVLAAALEEETPGRLVDESKRLPREGKSALKRGAAAASKLLDAHPAGKEALLKIVGRR
;
A
#
# COMPACT_ATOMS: atom_id res chain seq x y z
N TYR A 1 -20.14 -7.30 -18.31
CA TYR A 1 -19.00 -8.16 -17.96
C TYR A 1 -18.40 -7.68 -16.66
N ALA A 2 -18.23 -8.55 -15.66
CA ALA A 2 -17.49 -8.20 -14.44
C ALA A 2 -15.99 -8.30 -14.75
N GLN A 3 -15.27 -7.19 -14.64
CA GLN A 3 -13.82 -7.18 -14.81
C GLN A 3 -13.16 -7.52 -13.48
N SER A 4 -12.24 -8.48 -13.47
CA SER A 4 -11.49 -8.81 -12.25
C SER A 4 -10.64 -7.62 -11.80
N ILE A 5 -10.66 -7.37 -10.49
CA ILE A 5 -9.78 -6.37 -9.86
C ILE A 5 -8.44 -7.06 -9.58
N PRO A 6 -7.34 -6.65 -10.23
CA PRO A 6 -6.06 -7.31 -10.00
C PRO A 6 -5.64 -7.20 -8.53
N LEU A 7 -5.10 -8.31 -7.99
CA LEU A 7 -4.65 -8.45 -6.60
C LEU A 7 -5.74 -8.22 -5.54
N LEU A 8 -7.03 -8.36 -5.88
CA LEU A 8 -8.09 -8.28 -4.89
C LEU A 8 -7.95 -9.35 -3.81
N ASP A 9 -7.70 -10.61 -4.19
CA ASP A 9 -7.56 -11.73 -3.25
C ASP A 9 -6.40 -11.50 -2.26
N TYR A 10 -5.30 -10.91 -2.73
CA TYR A 10 -4.21 -10.49 -1.86
C TYR A 10 -4.65 -9.40 -0.88
N LEU A 11 -5.39 -8.40 -1.35
CA LEU A 11 -5.82 -7.27 -0.54
C LEU A 11 -6.77 -7.69 0.58
N ILE A 12 -7.70 -8.61 0.30
CA ILE A 12 -8.76 -9.01 1.24
C ILE A 12 -8.46 -10.31 2.00
N GLY A 13 -7.31 -10.94 1.75
CA GLY A 13 -7.02 -12.29 2.27
C GLY A 13 -6.82 -12.40 3.78
N GLU A 14 -6.33 -11.35 4.43
CA GLU A 14 -6.09 -11.29 5.88
C GLU A 14 -6.64 -9.95 6.42
N PRO A 15 -7.97 -9.81 6.52
CA PRO A 15 -8.57 -8.58 7.00
C PRO A 15 -8.39 -8.43 8.51
N ILE A 16 -8.30 -7.18 8.96
CA ILE A 16 -8.31 -6.82 10.38
C ILE A 16 -9.70 -6.29 10.77
N GLU A 17 -10.03 -6.42 12.05
CA GLU A 17 -11.24 -5.85 12.63
C GLU A 17 -11.03 -4.36 12.91
N SER A 18 -12.03 -3.56 12.58
CA SER A 18 -12.03 -2.11 12.80
C SER A 18 -13.46 -1.62 13.02
N VAL A 19 -13.64 -0.33 13.25
CA VAL A 19 -14.94 0.30 13.45
C VAL A 19 -15.07 1.57 12.62
N VAL A 20 -16.25 1.80 12.06
CA VAL A 20 -16.64 3.08 11.47
C VAL A 20 -17.49 3.81 12.49
N LEU A 21 -17.05 5.01 12.88
CA LEU A 21 -17.78 5.89 13.76
C LEU A 21 -18.78 6.73 12.95
N SER A 22 -20.03 6.75 13.40
CA SER A 22 -21.08 7.65 12.90
C SER A 22 -21.67 8.43 14.09
N PRO A 23 -22.38 9.55 13.85
CA PRO A 23 -22.93 10.36 14.95
C PRO A 23 -23.77 9.57 15.97
N ASN A 24 -24.46 8.51 15.53
CA ASN A 24 -25.41 7.78 16.35
C ASN A 24 -25.05 6.29 16.55
N GLN A 25 -24.03 5.78 15.85
CA GLN A 25 -23.72 4.34 15.82
C GLN A 25 -22.23 4.07 15.60
N VAL A 26 -21.76 2.94 16.14
CA VAL A 26 -20.45 2.35 15.83
C VAL A 26 -20.69 1.08 15.02
N ILE A 27 -20.16 1.02 13.80
CA ILE A 27 -20.37 -0.11 12.89
C ILE A 27 -19.08 -0.93 12.84
N PRO A 28 -19.07 -2.19 13.32
CA PRO A 28 -17.91 -3.06 13.17
C PRO A 28 -17.72 -3.41 11.69
N VAL A 29 -16.48 -3.30 11.22
CA VAL A 29 -16.10 -3.58 9.84
C VAL A 29 -14.83 -4.43 9.77
N ARG A 30 -14.66 -5.12 8.64
CA ARG A 30 -13.41 -5.80 8.30
C ARG A 30 -12.73 -5.05 7.17
N ILE A 31 -11.48 -4.66 7.38
CA ILE A 31 -10.70 -3.89 6.41
C ILE A 31 -9.38 -4.60 6.10
N PRO A 32 -8.77 -4.37 4.93
CA PRO A 32 -7.40 -4.80 4.69
C PRO A 32 -6.44 -4.28 5.76
N SER A 33 -5.39 -5.04 6.08
CA SER A 33 -4.30 -4.49 6.88
C SER A 33 -3.68 -3.27 6.18
N PRO A 34 -3.18 -2.26 6.93
CA PRO A 34 -2.63 -1.06 6.30
C PRO A 34 -1.43 -1.37 5.39
N GLU A 35 -0.63 -2.39 5.71
CA GLU A 35 0.50 -2.85 4.89
C GLU A 35 0.02 -3.40 3.55
N ARG A 36 -0.99 -4.29 3.57
CA ARG A 36 -1.59 -4.84 2.35
C ARG A 36 -2.21 -3.76 1.49
N TYR A 37 -2.88 -2.79 2.13
CA TYR A 37 -3.47 -1.65 1.43
C TYR A 37 -2.39 -0.75 0.79
N ALA A 38 -1.32 -0.43 1.52
CA ALA A 38 -0.18 0.34 0.98
C ALA A 38 0.47 -0.38 -0.23
N ILE A 39 0.74 -1.68 -0.11
CA ILE A 39 1.31 -2.50 -1.20
C ILE A 39 0.37 -2.52 -2.42
N HIS A 40 -0.94 -2.67 -2.20
CA HIS A 40 -1.93 -2.63 -3.28
C HIS A 40 -1.95 -1.27 -3.98
N LYS A 41 -1.80 -0.17 -3.22
CA LYS A 41 -1.72 1.19 -3.78
C LYS A 41 -0.48 1.42 -4.63
N LEU A 42 0.68 0.95 -4.17
CA LEU A 42 1.92 0.97 -4.95
C LEU A 42 1.74 0.20 -6.26
N PHE A 43 1.13 -0.99 -6.22
CA PHE A 43 0.80 -1.76 -7.42
C PHE A 43 -0.19 -1.03 -8.33
N SER A 44 -1.30 -0.52 -7.78
CA SER A 44 -2.39 0.10 -8.53
C SER A 44 -1.91 1.34 -9.29
N SER A 45 -1.01 2.12 -8.68
CA SER A 45 -0.37 3.26 -9.32
C SER A 45 0.35 2.90 -10.63
N GLN A 46 0.83 1.66 -10.77
CA GLN A 46 1.57 1.18 -11.95
C GLN A 46 0.70 0.34 -12.90
N SER A 47 -0.46 -0.14 -12.44
CA SER A 47 -1.38 -0.92 -13.26
C SER A 47 -2.33 -0.04 -14.08
N ARG A 48 -2.49 1.25 -13.76
CA ARG A 48 -3.35 2.18 -14.48
C ARG A 48 -2.62 2.79 -15.68
N ARG A 49 -3.13 2.59 -16.90
CA ARG A 49 -2.49 3.07 -18.15
C ARG A 49 -2.79 4.52 -18.54
N SER A 50 -3.87 5.15 -18.05
CA SER A 50 -4.35 6.44 -18.61
C SER A 50 -4.79 7.52 -17.61
N ASN A 51 -4.64 7.33 -16.30
CA ASN A 51 -5.20 8.26 -15.31
C ASN A 51 -4.14 8.81 -14.34
N ARG A 52 -3.40 9.84 -14.78
CA ARG A 52 -2.30 10.44 -14.01
C ARG A 52 -2.71 10.92 -12.62
N ASP A 53 -3.90 11.52 -12.48
CA ASP A 53 -4.38 11.98 -11.17
C ASP A 53 -4.65 10.82 -10.20
N LYS A 54 -5.22 9.71 -10.70
CA LYS A 54 -5.39 8.51 -9.86
C LYS A 54 -4.04 7.89 -9.48
N ILE A 55 -3.07 7.88 -10.40
CA ILE A 55 -1.71 7.39 -10.11
C ILE A 55 -1.08 8.21 -8.98
N ARG A 56 -1.12 9.54 -9.07
CA ARG A 56 -0.60 10.43 -8.02
C ARG A 56 -1.29 10.17 -6.67
N LYS A 57 -2.62 10.12 -6.67
CA LYS A 57 -3.39 9.82 -5.45
C LYS A 57 -3.03 8.47 -4.82
N ASP A 58 -2.85 7.43 -5.64
CA ASP A 58 -2.44 6.11 -5.14
C ASP A 58 -1.02 6.14 -4.55
N LEU A 59 -0.08 6.90 -5.15
CA LEU A 59 1.27 7.08 -4.61
C LEU A 59 1.28 7.88 -3.29
N ASP A 60 0.52 8.97 -3.22
CA ASP A 60 0.41 9.79 -2.01
C ASP A 60 -0.19 8.97 -0.85
N GLN A 61 -1.26 8.21 -1.12
CA GLN A 61 -1.85 7.31 -0.11
C GLN A 61 -0.87 6.24 0.36
N ALA A 62 -0.12 5.63 -0.56
CA ALA A 62 0.90 4.64 -0.19
C ALA A 62 2.04 5.25 0.63
N ALA A 63 2.47 6.48 0.29
CA ALA A 63 3.52 7.19 1.02
C ALA A 63 3.07 7.52 2.45
N VAL A 64 1.87 8.07 2.62
CA VAL A 64 1.30 8.36 3.95
C VAL A 64 1.25 7.11 4.82
N LEU A 65 0.77 5.99 4.27
CA LEU A 65 0.72 4.73 5.01
C LEU A 65 2.10 4.19 5.33
N ALA A 66 3.05 4.27 4.39
CA ALA A 66 4.43 3.81 4.63
C ALA A 66 5.13 4.65 5.71
N ALA A 67 4.89 5.97 5.75
CA ALA A 67 5.39 6.82 6.82
C ALA A 67 4.84 6.38 8.18
N ALA A 68 3.52 6.31 8.33
CA ALA A 68 2.87 5.95 9.59
C ALA A 68 3.26 4.53 10.06
N LEU A 69 3.20 3.55 9.16
CA LEU A 69 3.52 2.16 9.47
C LEU A 69 4.95 1.97 9.96
N GLU A 70 5.92 2.65 9.36
CA GLU A 70 7.33 2.48 9.69
C GLU A 70 7.77 3.37 10.86
N GLU A 71 6.98 4.37 11.23
CA GLU A 71 7.15 5.11 12.49
C GLU A 71 6.60 4.30 13.68
N GLU A 72 5.44 3.67 13.55
CA GLU A 72 4.79 2.93 14.64
C GLU A 72 5.26 1.47 14.75
N THR A 73 5.45 0.80 13.61
CA THR A 73 5.74 -0.64 13.53
C THR A 73 6.78 -0.97 12.45
N PRO A 74 8.05 -0.61 12.66
CA PRO A 74 9.11 -0.75 11.67
C PRO A 74 9.24 -2.17 11.09
N GLY A 75 9.44 -2.27 9.78
CA GLY A 75 9.72 -3.51 9.06
C GLY A 75 8.50 -4.29 8.56
N ARG A 76 7.30 -4.03 9.09
CA ARG A 76 6.08 -4.76 8.70
C ARG A 76 5.74 -4.59 7.23
N LEU A 77 5.98 -3.41 6.65
CA LEU A 77 5.70 -3.17 5.23
C LEU A 77 6.64 -3.99 4.33
N VAL A 78 7.92 -4.09 4.70
CA VAL A 78 8.92 -4.89 3.97
C VAL A 78 8.58 -6.37 4.06
N ASP A 79 8.17 -6.86 5.21
CA ASP A 79 7.79 -8.27 5.39
C ASP A 79 6.53 -8.63 4.61
N GLU A 80 5.49 -7.79 4.67
CA GLU A 80 4.27 -8.01 3.91
C GLU A 80 4.53 -7.98 2.40
N SER A 81 5.45 -7.12 1.93
CA SER A 81 5.82 -7.04 0.50
C SER A 81 6.33 -8.36 -0.08
N LYS A 82 6.91 -9.23 0.77
CA LYS A 82 7.44 -10.54 0.35
C LYS A 82 6.29 -11.51 0.01
N ARG A 83 5.13 -11.35 0.65
CA ARG A 83 3.90 -12.16 0.49
C ARG A 83 3.11 -11.84 -0.77
N LEU A 84 3.41 -10.72 -1.44
CA LEU A 84 2.75 -10.34 -2.69
C LEU A 84 2.96 -11.41 -3.78
N PRO A 85 1.93 -11.79 -4.57
CA PRO A 85 2.06 -12.65 -5.73
C PRO A 85 3.10 -12.15 -6.73
N ARG A 86 3.75 -13.07 -7.44
CA ARG A 86 4.90 -12.76 -8.32
C ARG A 86 4.51 -11.78 -9.43
N GLU A 87 3.29 -11.90 -9.95
CA GLU A 87 2.76 -11.04 -11.01
C GLU A 87 2.72 -9.55 -10.61
N GLY A 88 2.57 -9.27 -9.30
CA GLY A 88 2.51 -7.91 -8.76
C GLY A 88 3.87 -7.27 -8.43
N LYS A 89 4.94 -8.07 -8.28
CA LYS A 89 6.22 -7.59 -7.70
C LYS A 89 6.91 -6.52 -8.55
N SER A 90 6.87 -6.63 -9.88
CA SER A 90 7.48 -5.64 -10.78
C SER A 90 6.80 -4.28 -10.68
N ALA A 91 5.46 -4.27 -10.65
CA ALA A 91 4.67 -3.07 -10.44
C ALA A 91 4.87 -2.47 -9.05
N LEU A 92 4.87 -3.29 -8.00
CA LEU A 92 5.19 -2.86 -6.64
C LEU A 92 6.52 -2.11 -6.58
N LYS A 93 7.60 -2.67 -7.14
CA LYS A 93 8.94 -2.03 -7.09
C LYS A 93 8.97 -0.65 -7.77
N ARG A 94 8.30 -0.50 -8.92
CA ARG A 94 8.20 0.81 -9.59
C ARG A 94 7.39 1.81 -8.78
N GLY A 95 6.27 1.37 -8.20
CA GLY A 95 5.46 2.18 -7.29
C GLY A 95 6.26 2.63 -6.07
N ALA A 96 6.96 1.70 -5.42
CA ALA A 96 7.79 1.99 -4.24
C ALA A 96 8.91 2.99 -4.55
N ALA A 97 9.58 2.85 -5.71
CA ALA A 97 10.60 3.79 -6.16
C ALA A 97 10.04 5.20 -6.47
N ALA A 98 8.78 5.29 -6.86
CA ALA A 98 8.11 6.58 -7.08
C ALA A 98 7.67 7.20 -5.75
N ALA A 99 7.04 6.42 -4.86
CA ALA A 99 6.55 6.88 -3.57
C ALA A 99 7.69 7.23 -2.59
N SER A 100 8.85 6.60 -2.67
CA SER A 100 10.00 6.93 -1.80
C SER A 100 10.51 8.37 -1.99
N LYS A 101 10.24 8.99 -3.14
CA LYS A 101 10.56 10.40 -3.41
C LYS A 101 9.65 11.39 -2.67
N LEU A 102 8.53 10.91 -2.13
CA LEU A 102 7.57 11.72 -1.37
C LEU A 102 7.87 11.72 0.13
N LEU A 103 8.85 10.93 0.58
CA LEU A 103 9.11 10.64 2.00
C LEU A 103 10.39 11.30 2.52
N ASP A 104 10.79 12.45 1.99
CA ASP A 104 11.99 13.15 2.46
C ASP A 104 11.90 13.56 3.93
N ALA A 105 10.70 13.88 4.42
CA ALA A 105 10.44 14.17 5.83
C ALA A 105 10.26 12.92 6.73
N HIS A 106 10.16 11.73 6.13
CA HIS A 106 9.84 10.47 6.82
C HIS A 106 10.89 9.39 6.47
N PRO A 107 12.11 9.45 7.05
CA PRO A 107 13.23 8.61 6.64
C PRO A 107 12.98 7.11 6.82
N ALA A 108 12.28 6.70 7.87
CA ALA A 108 11.94 5.29 8.12
C ALA A 108 11.06 4.72 6.99
N GLY A 109 9.98 5.43 6.63
CA GLY A 109 9.12 5.06 5.51
C GLY A 109 9.88 5.04 4.18
N LYS A 110 10.75 6.03 3.95
CA LYS A 110 11.60 6.09 2.74
C LYS A 110 12.53 4.87 2.64
N GLU A 111 13.20 4.52 3.74
CA GLU A 111 14.10 3.37 3.81
C GLU A 111 13.36 2.05 3.54
N ALA A 112 12.18 1.86 4.14
CA ALA A 112 11.36 0.67 3.90
C ALA A 112 10.97 0.54 2.42
N LEU A 113 10.55 1.62 1.77
CA LEU A 113 10.24 1.60 0.34
C LEU A 113 11.48 1.30 -0.51
N LEU A 114 12.66 1.81 -0.15
CA LEU A 114 13.91 1.50 -0.86
C LEU A 114 14.33 0.03 -0.70
N LYS A 115 14.15 -0.55 0.49
CA LYS A 115 14.33 -1.99 0.73
C LYS A 115 13.43 -2.84 -0.17
N ILE A 116 12.17 -2.43 -0.37
CA ILE A 116 11.22 -3.10 -1.30
C ILE A 116 11.71 -3.03 -2.75
N VAL A 117 12.28 -1.89 -3.17
CA VAL A 117 12.90 -1.76 -4.50
C VAL A 117 14.09 -2.71 -4.67
N GLY A 118 14.77 -3.03 -3.56
CA GLY A 118 16.03 -3.77 -3.54
C GLY A 118 17.26 -2.86 -3.54
N ARG A 119 17.08 -1.60 -3.14
CA ARG A 119 18.18 -0.65 -2.89
C ARG A 119 18.47 -0.66 -1.39
N ARG A 120 19.73 -0.88 -1.03
CA ARG A 120 20.21 -0.69 0.35
C ARG A 120 20.43 0.78 0.60
#